data_AF-A0A2A4LD67-F1
#
_entry.id   AF-A0A2A4LD67-F1
#
_cell.length_a   1.000
_cell.length_b   1.000
_cell.length_c   1.000
_cell.angle_alpha   90.00
_cell.angle_beta   90.00
_cell.angle_gamma   90.00
#
_symmetry.space_group_name_H-M   'P 1'
#
loop_
_entity.id
_entity.type
_entity.pdbx_description
1 polymer ?
#
loop_
_entity_poly.entity_id
_entity_poly.type
_entity_poly.pdbx_seq_one_letter_code
_entity_poly.pdbx_strand_id
1 'polypeptide(L)' 'MVLLLKTFKGNSEVKCSDILRAAVAPFAGKGGGKPDMAQGSIAAENLVGFRWRYSQQNFR' A
#
# COMPACT_ATOMS: atom_id res chain seq x y z
N MET A 1 7.48 5.74 7.90
CA MET A 1 6.50 6.45 7.04
C MET A 1 5.16 5.74 7.10
N VAL A 2 4.06 6.48 7.22
CA VAL A 2 2.70 5.91 7.25
C VAL A 2 2.10 5.95 5.84
N LEU A 3 1.42 4.87 5.45
CA LEU A 3 0.74 4.71 4.16
C LEU A 3 -0.74 4.46 4.42
N LEU A 4 -1.60 5.09 3.63
CA LEU A 4 -3.04 4.88 3.63
C LEU A 4 -3.50 4.51 2.22
N LEU A 5 -4.20 3.38 2.10
CA LEU A 5 -4.85 2.96 0.87
C LEU A 5 -6.36 2.89 1.12
N LYS A 6 -7.14 3.54 0.27
CA LYS A 6 -8.59 3.61 0.39
C LYS A 6 -9.22 3.46 -1.00
N THR A 7 -10.33 2.75 -1.06
CA THR A 7 -11.25 2.74 -2.20
C THR A 7 -12.62 3.26 -1.74
N PHE A 8 -13.57 3.36 -2.67
CA PHE A 8 -14.94 3.75 -2.35
C PHE A 8 -15.69 2.62 -1.61
N LYS A 9 -16.67 2.99 -0.79
CA LYS A 9 -17.47 2.05 0.00
C LYS A 9 -18.26 1.13 -0.92
N GLY A 10 -18.17 -0.18 -0.68
CA GLY A 10 -18.88 -1.19 -1.48
C GLY A 10 -18.11 -1.69 -2.70
N ASN A 11 -16.88 -1.21 -2.95
CA ASN A 11 -16.01 -1.80 -3.95
C ASN A 11 -15.60 -3.21 -3.51
N SER A 12 -16.16 -4.24 -4.16
CA SER A 12 -15.87 -5.66 -3.88
C SER A 12 -14.72 -6.21 -4.73
N GLU A 13 -14.30 -5.50 -5.77
CA GLU A 13 -13.22 -5.90 -6.68
C GLU A 13 -11.83 -5.58 -6.11
N VAL A 14 -11.73 -4.51 -5.31
CA VAL A 14 -10.48 -4.04 -4.72
C VAL A 14 -10.43 -4.37 -3.24
N LYS A 15 -9.45 -5.19 -2.84
CA LYS A 15 -9.14 -5.49 -1.44
C LYS A 15 -7.91 -4.70 -0.99
N CYS A 16 -8.11 -3.50 -0.46
CA CYS A 16 -7.05 -2.60 0.01
C CYS A 16 -6.12 -3.26 1.03
N SER A 17 -6.63 -4.11 1.92
CA SER A 17 -5.82 -4.85 2.90
C SER A 17 -4.77 -5.72 2.24
N ASP A 18 -5.14 -6.43 1.18
CA ASP A 18 -4.30 -7.42 0.52
C ASP A 18 -3.27 -6.73 -0.37
N ILE A 19 -3.72 -5.71 -1.12
CA ILE A 19 -2.86 -4.85 -1.94
C ILE A 19 -1.81 -4.16 -1.07
N LEU A 20 -2.21 -3.55 0.05
CA LEU A 20 -1.28 -2.85 0.91
C LEU A 20 -0.25 -3.80 1.52
N ARG A 21 -0.67 -4.97 2.01
CA ARG A 21 0.24 -6.00 2.54
C ARG A 21 1.25 -6.44 1.50
N ALA A 22 0.81 -6.73 0.27
CA ALA A 22 1.69 -7.09 -0.83
C ALA A 22 2.66 -5.95 -1.17
N ALA A 23 2.19 -4.70 -1.14
CA ALA A 23 3.02 -3.54 -1.48
C ALA A 23 4.16 -3.28 -0.49
N VAL A 24 3.90 -3.50 0.81
CA VAL A 24 4.87 -3.21 1.89
C VAL A 24 5.76 -4.39 2.26
N ALA A 25 5.38 -5.64 1.93
CA ALA A 25 6.15 -6.84 2.26
C ALA A 25 7.62 -6.83 1.78
N PRO A 26 7.94 -6.36 0.54
CA PRO A 26 9.34 -6.27 0.08
C PRO A 26 10.21 -5.30 0.90
N PHE A 27 9.60 -4.42 1.68
CA PHE A 27 10.27 -3.38 2.47
C PHE A 27 10.22 -3.67 3.97
N ALA A 28 9.96 -4.94 4.35
CA ALA A 28 9.72 -5.37 5.72
C ALA A 28 8.67 -4.52 6.46
N GLY A 29 7.74 -3.92 5.71
CA GLY A 29 6.68 -3.09 6.25
C GLY A 29 5.54 -3.91 6.84
N LYS A 30 4.74 -3.27 7.68
CA LYS A 30 3.55 -3.87 8.28
C LYS A 30 2.31 -3.12 7.81
N GLY A 31 1.21 -3.83 7.61
CA GLY A 31 -0.04 -3.21 7.18
C GLY A 31 -1.24 -4.12 7.31
N GLY A 32 -2.41 -3.50 7.41
CA GLY A 32 -3.68 -4.18 7.54
C GLY A 32 -4.85 -3.21 7.56
N GLY A 33 -6.06 -3.75 7.62
CA GLY A 33 -7.29 -2.97 7.66
C GLY A 33 -8.44 -3.72 7.02
N LYS A 34 -9.47 -2.97 6.64
CA LYS A 34 -10.65 -3.47 5.97
C LYS A 34 -10.41 -3.58 4.45
N PRO A 35 -11.24 -4.35 3.72
CA PRO A 35 -11.16 -4.43 2.27
C PRO A 35 -11.27 -3.06 1.57
N ASP A 36 -12.04 -2.13 2.12
CA ASP A 36 -12.23 -0.79 1.56
C ASP A 36 -11.17 0.23 2.00
N MET A 37 -10.45 -0.04 3.09
CA MET A 37 -9.44 0.86 3.65
C MET A 37 -8.39 0.13 4.47
N ALA A 38 -7.12 0.34 4.14
CA ALA A 38 -5.99 -0.25 4.83
C ALA A 38 -4.91 0.78 5.16
N GLN A 39 -4.25 0.58 6.30
CA GLN A 39 -3.15 1.43 6.76
C GLN A 39 -1.92 0.57 7.07
N GLY A 40 -0.74 1.15 6.85
CA GLY A 40 0.52 0.46 7.06
C GLY A 40 1.68 1.41 7.22
N SER A 41 2.86 0.83 7.36
CA SER A 41 4.10 1.56 7.52
C SER A 41 5.28 0.83 6.92
N ILE A 42 6.27 1.61 6.50
CA ILE A 42 7.61 1.18 6.11
C ILE A 42 8.65 1.99 6.88
N ALA A 43 9.84 1.43 7.07
CA ALA A 43 10.99 2.14 7.62
C ALA A 43 11.38 3.33 6.75
N ALA A 44 11.96 4.38 7.35
CA ALA A 44 12.33 5.59 6.63
C ALA A 44 13.42 5.34 5.57
N GLU A 45 14.38 4.46 5.86
CA GLU A 45 15.42 4.04 4.91
C GLU A 45 14.86 3.43 3.62
N ASN A 46 13.65 2.84 3.67
CA ASN A 46 13.01 2.18 2.54
C ASN A 46 12.20 3.13 1.64
N LEU A 47 12.09 4.42 2.01
CA LEU A 47 11.25 5.39 1.31
C LEU A 47 11.62 5.56 -0.17
N VAL A 48 12.93 5.68 -0.46
CA VAL A 48 13.42 5.89 -1.83
C VAL A 48 13.11 4.68 -2.70
N GLY A 49 13.39 3.48 -2.21
CA GLY A 49 13.08 2.23 -2.91
C GLY A 49 11.59 2.01 -3.11
N PHE A 50 10.77 2.34 -2.10
CA PHE A 50 9.31 2.26 -2.18
C PHE A 50 8.77 3.19 -3.27
N ARG A 51 9.22 4.46 -3.27
CA ARG A 51 8.83 5.45 -4.28
C ARG A 51 9.23 5.01 -5.68
N TRP A 52 10.47 4.56 -5.87
CA TRP A 52 10.96 4.10 -7.18
C TRP A 52 10.13 2.94 -7.73
N ARG A 53 9.81 1.95 -6.88
CA ARG A 53 9.05 0.76 -7.28
C ARG A 53 7.64 1.09 -7.77
N TYR A 54 6.95 2.03 -7.12
CA TYR A 54 5.54 2.31 -7.38
C TYR A 54 5.29 3.62 -8.14
N SER A 55 6.32 4.44 -8.41
CA SER A 55 6.17 5.66 -9.21
C SER A 55 5.91 5.40 -10.71
N GLN A 56 6.18 4.19 -11.20
CA GLN A 56 6.05 3.85 -12.63
C GLN A 56 4.66 3.35 -13.04
N GLN A 57 3.68 3.29 -12.13
CA GLN A 57 2.33 2.80 -12.44
C GLN A 57 1.34 3.89 -12.88
N ASN A 58 1.79 5.15 -13.05
CA ASN A 58 0.94 6.29 -13.46
C ASN A 58 1.28 6.84 -14.87
N PHE A 59 2.05 6.12 -15.68
CA PHE A 59 2.32 6.48 -17.08
C PHE A 59 1.93 5.33 -18.00
N ARG A 60 0.62 5.18 -18.25
CA ARG A 60 0.01 4.65 -19.47
C ARG A 60 -1.51 4.76 -19.37
#